data_AF-A0A6A6SBW4-F1
#
_entry.id   AF-A0A6A6SBW4-F1
#
_cell.length_a   1.000
_cell.length_b   1.000
_cell.length_c   1.000
_cell.angle_alpha   90.00
_cell.angle_beta   90.00
_cell.angle_gamma   90.00
#
_symmetry.space_group_name_H-M   'P 1'
#
loop_
_entity.id
_entity.type
_entity.pdbx_description
1 polymer ?
#
loop_
_entity_poly.entity_id
_entity_poly.type
_entity_poly.pdbx_seq_one_letter_code
_entity_poly.pdbx_strand_id
1 'polypeptide(L)'
;MYAVVSNPTQVGAKPDDAEEKKHHLKGGKGFKNPWDSFTELGSPAIFWAILSRKFNGSGHHPDIKEATIPIVKPTFLPSRETKKLRATWLGHACYYVEFPSGLRVLFDPVFEDCCSPINMKMLKRFTDPPCEIEDLPTVDCVVISHNHYDHLSYPTIKRIQKKFPEAHFFAPLGNKTWFESSGVKSSQVTELDWWETRDVKLEAKSEGKEKEADVVSVASSSDGAVGVKGAITATIGALPCQHVSARGPFDKCKTLWASWSVESGGAKVYFAGDTGYRSVPNLPPGEDDYSAKYAHLPTCPAFAQIGKLRGPFDLGLIPIGAYEPRYIMSPMHANPKDSVSIFLDTKCKKALGMHWGTWVLTEEDVMEPPRKLKEALKEKSVPETGVFDICDIGESREI
;
A
#
# COMPACT_ATOMS: atom_id res chain seq x y z
N MET A 1 19.05 -7.71 -12.16
CA MET A 1 18.24 -7.13 -13.26
C MET A 1 17.89 -5.69 -12.88
N TYR A 2 17.56 -4.84 -13.84
CA TYR A 2 17.03 -3.49 -13.59
C TYR A 2 15.73 -3.28 -14.36
N ALA A 3 14.88 -2.37 -13.89
CA ALA A 3 13.61 -2.06 -14.53
C ALA A 3 13.79 -1.05 -15.67
N VAL A 4 13.32 -1.40 -16.87
CA VAL A 4 13.04 -0.44 -17.94
C VAL A 4 11.57 -0.10 -17.89
N VAL A 5 11.27 1.18 -17.69
CA VAL A 5 9.89 1.69 -17.57
C VAL A 5 9.50 2.45 -18.82
N SER A 6 8.36 2.11 -19.39
CA SER A 6 7.83 2.74 -20.60
C SER A 6 6.36 3.12 -20.46
N ASN A 7 5.87 3.92 -21.40
CA ASN A 7 4.43 4.08 -21.58
C ASN A 7 3.79 2.72 -21.86
N PRO A 8 2.53 2.52 -21.43
CA PRO A 8 1.88 1.23 -21.54
C PRO A 8 1.54 0.94 -23.01
N THR A 9 1.67 -0.32 -23.40
CA THR A 9 1.32 -0.79 -24.75
C THR A 9 -0.18 -0.61 -25.04
N GLN A 10 -1.00 -0.69 -23.99
CA GLN A 10 -2.42 -0.39 -24.02
C GLN A 10 -2.78 0.62 -22.92
N VAL A 11 -3.51 1.67 -23.30
CA VAL A 11 -4.01 2.65 -22.32
C VAL A 11 -5.12 1.99 -21.51
N GLY A 12 -4.94 1.91 -20.19
CA GLY A 12 -5.96 1.34 -19.32
C GLY A 12 -7.22 2.22 -19.27
N ALA A 13 -8.41 1.61 -19.34
CA ALA A 13 -9.71 2.28 -19.26
C ALA A 13 -9.85 3.20 -18.02
N LYS A 14 -10.29 4.43 -18.17
CA LYS A 14 -10.49 5.35 -17.03
C LYS A 14 -11.91 5.91 -17.03
N PRO A 15 -12.42 6.42 -15.89
CA PRO A 15 -13.70 7.13 -15.87
C PRO A 15 -13.69 8.31 -16.85
N ASP A 16 -14.85 8.63 -17.43
CA ASP A 16 -14.97 9.73 -18.40
C ASP A 16 -14.55 11.09 -17.80
N ASP A 17 -14.78 11.27 -16.51
CA ASP A 17 -14.44 12.49 -15.76
C ASP A 17 -12.98 12.51 -15.26
N ALA A 18 -12.18 11.47 -15.50
CA ALA A 18 -10.78 11.43 -15.09
C ALA A 18 -9.93 12.51 -15.77
N GLU A 19 -10.28 12.92 -16.99
CA GLU A 19 -9.59 14.00 -17.72
C GLU A 19 -9.81 15.38 -17.09
N GLU A 20 -10.88 15.55 -16.31
CA GLU A 20 -11.16 16.81 -15.62
C GLU A 20 -10.17 17.10 -14.48
N LYS A 21 -9.42 16.07 -14.04
CA LYS A 21 -8.41 16.17 -12.97
C LYS A 21 -8.91 16.91 -11.73
N LYS A 22 -10.14 16.61 -11.29
CA LYS A 22 -10.80 17.29 -10.16
C LYS A 22 -9.99 17.22 -8.86
N HIS A 23 -9.10 16.24 -8.71
CA HIS A 23 -8.21 16.10 -7.57
C HIS A 23 -7.02 17.05 -7.58
N HIS A 24 -6.71 17.74 -8.69
CA HIS A 24 -5.65 18.73 -8.77
C HIS A 24 -6.13 20.11 -8.27
N LEU A 25 -5.35 20.76 -7.42
CA LEU A 25 -5.55 22.16 -7.08
C LEU A 25 -5.03 23.07 -8.19
N LYS A 26 -5.76 24.15 -8.47
CA LYS A 26 -5.37 25.14 -9.49
C LYS A 26 -3.96 25.69 -9.24
N GLY A 27 -3.18 25.81 -10.31
CA GLY A 27 -1.82 26.37 -10.27
C GLY A 27 -0.78 25.44 -9.65
N GLY A 28 -1.02 24.12 -9.63
CA GLY A 28 -0.03 23.13 -9.15
C GLY A 28 0.23 23.22 -7.64
N LYS A 29 -0.74 23.74 -6.87
CA LYS A 29 -0.59 23.98 -5.42
C LYS A 29 -0.74 22.72 -4.55
N GLY A 30 -0.97 21.57 -5.16
CA GLY A 30 -1.21 20.30 -4.48
C GLY A 30 -2.48 19.63 -4.99
N PHE A 31 -3.06 18.81 -4.13
CA PHE A 31 -4.14 17.89 -4.43
C PHE A 31 -5.30 18.01 -3.43
N LYS A 32 -6.46 17.46 -3.77
CA LYS A 32 -7.64 17.38 -2.91
C LYS A 32 -8.45 16.13 -3.21
N ASN A 33 -9.25 15.68 -2.25
CA ASN A 33 -10.30 14.70 -2.53
C ASN A 33 -11.42 15.37 -3.33
N PRO A 34 -11.87 14.78 -4.45
CA PRO A 34 -12.91 15.37 -5.30
C PRO A 34 -14.32 14.88 -4.97
N TRP A 35 -14.49 13.95 -4.03
CA TRP A 35 -15.76 13.26 -3.78
C TRP A 35 -16.48 13.80 -2.54
N ASP A 36 -17.82 13.81 -2.59
CA ASP A 36 -18.69 14.20 -1.47
C ASP A 36 -18.53 13.29 -0.24
N SER A 37 -18.00 12.08 -0.43
CA SER A 37 -17.64 11.13 0.62
C SER A 37 -16.45 11.58 1.49
N PHE A 38 -15.77 12.68 1.12
CA PHE A 38 -14.66 13.25 1.88
C PHE A 38 -15.05 14.60 2.51
N THR A 39 -15.22 14.59 3.81
CA THR A 39 -15.42 15.76 4.66
C THR A 39 -14.46 15.66 5.84
N GLU A 40 -13.37 16.42 5.80
CA GLU A 40 -12.40 16.45 6.89
C GLU A 40 -12.67 17.60 7.86
N LEU A 41 -12.31 17.37 9.12
CA LEU A 41 -12.15 18.45 10.08
C LEU A 41 -10.86 19.22 9.76
N GLY A 42 -10.91 20.55 9.84
CA GLY A 42 -9.70 21.37 9.73
C GLY A 42 -8.72 21.08 10.87
N SER A 43 -7.41 21.28 10.66
CA SER A 43 -6.38 20.95 11.66
C SER A 43 -6.63 21.53 13.07
N PRO A 44 -7.11 22.79 13.22
CA PRO A 44 -7.47 23.31 14.55
C PRO A 44 -8.65 22.55 15.19
N ALA A 45 -9.63 22.13 14.39
CA ALA A 45 -10.78 21.36 14.88
C ALA A 45 -10.36 19.93 15.28
N ILE A 46 -9.47 19.28 14.52
CA ILE A 46 -8.88 17.98 14.90
C ILE A 46 -8.13 18.11 16.23
N PHE A 47 -7.26 19.12 16.35
CA PHE A 47 -6.50 19.37 17.57
C PHE A 47 -7.44 19.55 18.78
N TRP A 48 -8.47 20.38 18.65
CA TRP A 48 -9.47 20.58 19.70
C TRP A 48 -10.30 19.33 19.99
N ALA A 49 -10.67 18.56 18.97
CA ALA A 49 -11.39 17.29 19.14
C ALA A 49 -10.56 16.31 19.97
N ILE A 50 -9.30 16.06 19.60
CA ILE A 50 -8.39 15.18 20.36
C ILE A 50 -8.17 15.71 21.78
N LEU A 51 -7.94 17.02 21.94
CA LEU A 51 -7.71 17.62 23.25
C LEU A 51 -8.93 17.52 24.17
N SER A 52 -10.13 17.81 23.65
CA SER A 52 -11.38 17.72 24.40
C SER A 52 -11.67 16.29 24.87
N ARG A 53 -11.40 15.28 24.02
CA ARG A 53 -11.52 13.86 24.35
C ARG A 53 -10.62 13.43 25.50
N LYS A 54 -9.39 13.96 25.53
CA LYS A 54 -8.47 13.74 26.65
C LYS A 54 -8.97 14.35 27.95
N PHE A 55 -9.51 15.58 27.90
CA PHE A 55 -10.01 16.27 29.10
C PHE A 55 -11.32 15.70 29.65
N ASN A 56 -12.23 15.23 28.77
CA ASN A 56 -13.53 14.69 29.18
C ASN A 56 -13.51 13.17 29.43
N GLY A 57 -12.36 12.50 29.28
CA GLY A 57 -12.19 11.06 29.51
C GLY A 57 -12.84 10.16 28.46
N SER A 58 -13.30 10.70 27.32
CA SER A 58 -13.88 9.90 26.23
C SER A 58 -12.86 9.35 25.24
N GLY A 59 -11.59 9.76 25.35
CA GLY A 59 -10.49 9.20 24.60
C GLY A 59 -10.07 7.83 25.16
N HIS A 60 -9.73 6.90 24.26
CA HIS A 60 -9.19 5.59 24.62
C HIS A 60 -7.71 5.48 24.22
N HIS A 61 -6.92 4.83 25.06
CA HIS A 61 -5.54 4.48 24.76
C HIS A 61 -5.43 2.95 24.76
N PRO A 62 -5.24 2.32 23.60
CA PRO A 62 -5.20 0.87 23.48
C PRO A 62 -4.14 0.22 24.38
N ASP A 63 -4.51 -0.89 25.03
CA ASP A 63 -3.54 -1.71 25.77
C ASP A 63 -2.86 -2.71 24.82
N ILE A 64 -1.53 -2.65 24.76
CA ILE A 64 -0.70 -3.54 23.94
C ILE A 64 -0.29 -4.82 24.66
N LYS A 65 -0.54 -4.95 25.98
CA LYS A 65 -0.13 -6.13 26.77
C LYS A 65 -0.83 -7.41 26.33
N GLU A 66 -2.06 -7.27 25.82
CA GLU A 66 -2.87 -8.38 25.32
C GLU A 66 -2.72 -8.58 23.80
N ALA A 67 -1.80 -7.87 23.14
CA ALA A 67 -1.53 -8.08 21.72
C ALA A 67 -0.93 -9.47 21.49
N THR A 68 -1.69 -10.37 20.88
CA THR A 68 -1.28 -11.75 20.61
C THR A 68 -0.88 -11.98 19.15
N ILE A 69 -0.48 -10.93 18.43
CA ILE A 69 -0.18 -11.03 16.99
C ILE A 69 1.12 -11.83 16.83
N PRO A 70 1.08 -13.05 16.28
CA PRO A 70 2.28 -13.85 16.13
C PRO A 70 3.24 -13.18 15.14
N ILE A 71 4.52 -13.24 15.48
CA ILE A 71 5.61 -12.84 14.59
C ILE A 71 6.36 -14.11 14.23
N VAL A 72 6.35 -14.45 12.95
CA VAL A 72 7.01 -15.63 12.40
C VAL A 72 8.12 -15.21 11.45
N LYS A 73 9.20 -16.01 11.40
CA LYS A 73 10.26 -15.75 10.43
C LYS A 73 9.73 -15.97 9.00
N PRO A 74 9.87 -14.99 8.09
CA PRO A 74 9.40 -15.14 6.73
C PRO A 74 10.11 -16.28 5.99
N THR A 75 9.36 -16.97 5.14
CA THR A 75 9.92 -17.92 4.17
C THR A 75 9.70 -17.36 2.77
N PHE A 76 10.78 -16.86 2.16
CA PHE A 76 10.76 -16.38 0.78
C PHE A 76 11.03 -17.52 -0.20
N LEU A 77 10.57 -17.39 -1.44
CA LEU A 77 10.90 -18.38 -2.47
C LEU A 77 12.42 -18.40 -2.73
N PRO A 78 13.03 -19.58 -2.85
CA PRO A 78 14.48 -19.70 -3.09
C PRO A 78 14.87 -19.28 -4.52
N SER A 79 13.90 -19.17 -5.42
CA SER A 79 14.09 -18.72 -6.80
C SER A 79 12.90 -17.88 -7.27
N ARG A 80 13.04 -17.30 -8.47
CA ARG A 80 11.96 -16.52 -9.10
C ARG A 80 10.83 -17.38 -9.67
N GLU A 81 11.04 -18.70 -9.80
CA GLU A 81 10.11 -19.61 -10.44
C GLU A 81 8.95 -19.97 -9.51
N THR A 82 7.74 -19.57 -9.90
CA THR A 82 6.50 -19.98 -9.22
C THR A 82 5.34 -19.89 -10.20
N LYS A 83 4.33 -20.74 -10.01
CA LYS A 83 3.05 -20.64 -10.73
C LYS A 83 2.01 -19.83 -9.96
N LYS A 84 2.28 -19.54 -8.68
CA LYS A 84 1.33 -18.92 -7.76
C LYS A 84 1.80 -17.53 -7.38
N LEU A 85 0.82 -16.64 -7.18
CA LEU A 85 1.04 -15.36 -6.53
C LEU A 85 1.21 -15.62 -5.02
N ARG A 86 2.25 -15.05 -4.42
CA ARG A 86 2.52 -15.18 -2.98
C ARG A 86 2.71 -13.81 -2.36
N ALA A 87 2.07 -13.56 -1.21
CA ALA A 87 2.18 -12.31 -0.48
C ALA A 87 2.65 -12.59 0.95
N THR A 88 3.68 -11.88 1.40
CA THR A 88 4.21 -11.97 2.76
C THR A 88 3.97 -10.65 3.48
N TRP A 89 3.25 -10.70 4.59
CA TRP A 89 2.99 -9.50 5.40
C TRP A 89 4.20 -9.19 6.27
N LEU A 90 4.81 -8.02 6.13
CA LEU A 90 6.00 -7.63 6.89
C LEU A 90 5.68 -6.63 8.02
N GLY A 91 4.39 -6.52 8.35
CA GLY A 91 3.85 -5.60 9.35
C GLY A 91 3.30 -4.32 8.74
N HIS A 92 2.31 -3.73 9.43
CA HIS A 92 1.62 -2.50 9.01
C HIS A 92 1.08 -2.59 7.57
N ALA A 93 1.43 -1.65 6.69
CA ALA A 93 1.09 -1.68 5.26
C ALA A 93 2.15 -2.38 4.39
N CYS A 94 3.23 -2.91 4.98
CA CYS A 94 4.34 -3.48 4.24
C CYS A 94 4.04 -4.91 3.78
N TYR A 95 4.01 -5.11 2.47
CA TYR A 95 3.89 -6.44 1.86
C TYR A 95 5.01 -6.69 0.86
N TYR A 96 5.59 -7.88 0.93
CA TYR A 96 6.47 -8.42 -0.10
C TYR A 96 5.70 -9.41 -0.97
N VAL A 97 5.56 -9.10 -2.25
CA VAL A 97 4.75 -9.87 -3.19
C VAL A 97 5.60 -10.50 -4.28
N GLU A 98 5.42 -11.80 -4.45
CA GLU A 98 6.13 -12.65 -5.39
C GLU A 98 5.18 -13.11 -6.51
N PHE A 99 5.37 -12.53 -7.70
CA PHE A 99 4.51 -12.80 -8.85
C PHE A 99 4.94 -14.05 -9.63
N PRO A 100 4.00 -14.73 -10.32
CA PRO A 100 4.30 -15.88 -11.19
C PRO A 100 5.29 -15.58 -12.33
N SER A 101 5.37 -14.33 -12.79
CA SER A 101 6.37 -13.91 -13.79
C SER A 101 7.81 -13.96 -13.28
N GLY A 102 8.01 -14.02 -11.96
CA GLY A 102 9.30 -13.79 -11.31
C GLY A 102 9.52 -12.38 -10.80
N LEU A 103 8.59 -11.44 -11.00
CA LEU A 103 8.65 -10.08 -10.43
C LEU A 103 8.54 -10.12 -8.89
N ARG A 104 9.30 -9.27 -8.20
CA ARG A 104 9.27 -9.08 -6.75
C ARG A 104 9.02 -7.62 -6.40
N VAL A 105 7.88 -7.36 -5.76
CA VAL A 105 7.41 -6.01 -5.43
C VAL A 105 7.29 -5.84 -3.92
N LEU A 106 7.79 -4.72 -3.41
CA LEU A 106 7.68 -4.34 -2.01
C LEU A 106 6.79 -3.10 -1.89
N PHE A 107 5.72 -3.19 -1.10
CA PHE A 107 4.76 -2.11 -0.89
C PHE A 107 5.04 -1.42 0.44
N ASP A 108 4.99 -0.08 0.47
CA ASP A 108 5.11 0.79 1.67
C ASP A 108 6.08 0.29 2.76
N PRO A 109 7.37 0.07 2.44
CA PRO A 109 8.29 -0.52 3.39
C PRO A 109 8.69 0.45 4.50
N VAL A 110 8.38 0.08 5.73
CA VAL A 110 8.87 0.73 6.95
C VAL A 110 9.35 -0.33 7.96
N PHE A 111 10.66 -0.31 8.21
CA PHE A 111 11.33 -1.27 9.10
C PHE A 111 11.84 -0.62 10.39
N GLU A 112 11.55 0.66 10.58
CA GLU A 112 12.01 1.42 11.75
C GLU A 112 11.10 1.17 12.95
N ASP A 113 11.63 1.39 14.15
CA ASP A 113 10.83 1.33 15.38
C ASP A 113 9.71 2.38 15.39
N CYS A 114 10.02 3.60 14.94
CA CYS A 114 9.12 4.75 15.02
C CYS A 114 8.75 5.24 13.62
N CYS A 115 7.45 5.41 13.37
CA CYS A 115 6.92 6.03 12.16
C CYS A 115 6.72 7.55 12.34
N SER A 116 7.77 8.25 12.78
CA SER A 116 7.74 9.70 13.09
C SER A 116 9.11 10.34 12.80
N PRO A 117 9.17 11.65 12.45
CA PRO A 117 10.44 12.35 12.33
C PRO A 117 11.18 12.48 13.66
N ILE A 118 10.52 12.21 14.79
CA ILE A 118 11.09 12.27 16.13
C ILE A 118 11.01 10.86 16.75
N ASN A 119 12.15 10.37 17.23
CA ASN A 119 12.21 9.07 17.90
C ASN A 119 11.74 9.21 19.37
N MET A 120 10.46 8.91 19.61
CA MET A 120 9.86 8.91 20.95
C MET A 120 9.39 7.51 21.31
N LYS A 121 9.69 7.04 22.53
CA LYS A 121 9.31 5.70 23.00
C LYS A 121 7.81 5.39 22.86
N MET A 122 6.96 6.39 22.99
CA MET A 122 5.50 6.28 22.85
C MET A 122 5.00 6.13 21.40
N LEU A 123 5.85 6.38 20.40
CA LEU A 123 5.55 6.24 18.97
C LEU A 123 6.20 4.99 18.38
N LYS A 124 6.80 4.13 19.22
CA LYS A 124 7.40 2.88 18.80
C LYS A 124 6.33 1.87 18.41
N ARG A 125 6.65 1.03 17.43
CA ARG A 125 5.90 -0.19 17.15
C ARG A 125 5.89 -1.09 18.37
N PHE A 126 4.79 -1.81 18.55
CA PHE A 126 4.63 -2.79 19.63
C PHE A 126 4.86 -4.24 19.16
N THR A 127 5.02 -4.45 17.86
CA THR A 127 5.48 -5.71 17.26
C THR A 127 6.78 -5.47 16.51
N ASP A 128 7.77 -6.34 16.66
CA ASP A 128 9.02 -6.25 15.90
C ASP A 128 8.80 -6.53 14.40
N PRO A 129 9.65 -6.01 13.49
CA PRO A 129 9.66 -6.48 12.12
C PRO A 129 10.05 -7.97 12.07
N PRO A 130 9.46 -8.78 11.18
CA PRO A 130 9.71 -10.23 11.16
C PRO A 130 11.06 -10.62 10.54
N CYS A 131 11.70 -9.68 9.84
CA CYS A 131 13.04 -9.80 9.25
C CYS A 131 13.63 -8.41 9.03
N GLU A 132 14.88 -8.34 8.57
CA GLU A 132 15.50 -7.10 8.10
C GLU A 132 15.34 -6.92 6.58
N ILE A 133 15.57 -5.70 6.08
CA ILE A 133 15.60 -5.43 4.63
C ILE A 133 16.65 -6.30 3.93
N GLU A 134 17.77 -6.54 4.60
CA GLU A 134 18.90 -7.29 4.07
C GLU A 134 18.62 -8.79 3.93
N ASP A 135 17.56 -9.30 4.60
CA ASP A 135 17.09 -10.68 4.50
C ASP A 135 16.22 -10.92 3.26
N LEU A 136 15.68 -9.86 2.64
CA LEU A 136 14.92 -9.99 1.40
C LEU A 136 15.84 -10.53 0.28
N PRO A 137 15.39 -11.53 -0.50
CA PRO A 137 16.26 -12.13 -1.52
C PRO A 137 16.48 -11.18 -2.70
N THR A 138 15.44 -10.48 -3.12
CA THR A 138 15.49 -9.50 -4.23
C THR A 138 14.29 -8.57 -4.17
N VAL A 139 14.47 -7.32 -4.57
CA VAL A 139 13.39 -6.33 -4.75
C VAL A 139 13.61 -5.68 -6.10
N ASP A 140 12.62 -5.81 -7.00
CA ASP A 140 12.69 -5.20 -8.33
C ASP A 140 11.99 -3.84 -8.35
N CYS A 141 10.82 -3.77 -7.71
CA CYS A 141 10.04 -2.55 -7.60
C CYS A 141 9.64 -2.29 -6.15
N VAL A 142 9.70 -1.02 -5.76
CA VAL A 142 9.11 -0.51 -4.52
C VAL A 142 7.94 0.39 -4.89
N VAL A 143 6.78 0.15 -4.30
CA VAL A 143 5.55 0.92 -4.57
C VAL A 143 5.16 1.66 -3.30
N ILE A 144 5.07 2.99 -3.41
CA ILE A 144 4.68 3.88 -2.31
C ILE A 144 3.27 4.40 -2.55
N SER A 145 2.36 4.24 -1.58
CA SER A 145 1.00 4.78 -1.66
C SER A 145 0.96 6.28 -1.43
N HIS A 146 1.68 6.80 -0.44
CA HIS A 146 1.73 8.21 -0.09
C HIS A 146 2.90 8.49 0.85
N ASN A 147 3.06 9.74 1.30
CA ASN A 147 4.29 10.19 1.95
C ASN A 147 4.23 10.26 3.49
N HIS A 148 3.23 9.70 4.15
CA HIS A 148 3.25 9.64 5.62
C HIS A 148 4.41 8.77 6.12
N TYR A 149 4.83 8.99 7.36
CA TYR A 149 6.07 8.41 7.90
C TYR A 149 5.98 6.89 8.12
N ASP A 150 4.78 6.35 8.27
CA ASP A 150 4.47 4.92 8.38
C ASP A 150 4.37 4.20 7.02
N HIS A 151 4.48 4.94 5.91
CA HIS A 151 4.49 4.39 4.54
C HIS A 151 5.76 4.73 3.75
N LEU A 152 6.41 5.85 4.08
CA LEU A 152 7.62 6.33 3.42
C LEU A 152 8.70 6.70 4.44
N SER A 153 9.57 5.73 4.71
CA SER A 153 10.66 5.84 5.69
C SER A 153 12.01 6.13 5.03
N TYR A 154 12.62 7.27 5.35
CA TYR A 154 13.95 7.63 4.82
C TYR A 154 15.01 6.55 5.12
N PRO A 155 15.20 6.10 6.38
CA PRO A 155 16.22 5.08 6.67
C PRO A 155 15.96 3.77 5.92
N THR A 156 14.69 3.34 5.82
CA THR A 156 14.32 2.13 5.08
C THR A 156 14.63 2.28 3.59
N ILE A 157 14.31 3.41 2.96
CA ILE A 157 14.68 3.67 1.54
C ILE A 157 16.20 3.63 1.35
N LYS A 158 17.00 4.21 2.27
CA LYS A 158 18.47 4.14 2.18
C LYS A 158 19.00 2.72 2.25
N ARG A 159 18.43 1.87 3.11
CA ARG A 159 18.79 0.45 3.23
C ARG A 159 18.44 -0.33 1.96
N ILE A 160 17.25 -0.08 1.39
CA ILE A 160 16.84 -0.67 0.11
C ILE A 160 17.81 -0.27 -1.00
N GLN A 161 18.17 1.00 -1.15
CA GLN A 161 19.12 1.43 -2.18
C GLN A 161 20.49 0.76 -2.05
N LYS A 162 20.94 0.53 -0.80
CA LYS A 162 22.23 -0.12 -0.53
C LYS A 162 22.19 -1.60 -0.91
N LYS A 163 21.12 -2.32 -0.56
CA LYS A 163 20.98 -3.76 -0.79
C LYS A 163 20.54 -4.09 -2.23
N PHE A 164 19.62 -3.30 -2.78
CA PHE A 164 19.01 -3.46 -4.09
C PHE A 164 19.21 -2.18 -4.93
N PRO A 165 20.44 -1.89 -5.38
CA PRO A 165 20.76 -0.65 -6.06
C PRO A 165 20.02 -0.46 -7.40
N GLU A 166 19.40 -1.51 -7.93
CA GLU A 166 18.61 -1.50 -9.18
C GLU A 166 17.09 -1.44 -8.96
N ALA A 167 16.64 -1.44 -7.70
CA ALA A 167 15.21 -1.35 -7.41
C ALA A 167 14.63 -0.05 -7.97
N HIS A 168 13.46 -0.14 -8.58
CA HIS A 168 12.75 0.99 -9.16
C HIS A 168 11.59 1.41 -8.27
N PHE A 169 11.46 2.71 -8.02
CA PHE A 169 10.45 3.27 -7.13
C PHE A 169 9.27 3.82 -7.94
N PHE A 170 8.07 3.42 -7.56
CA PHE A 170 6.81 3.99 -8.03
C PHE A 170 6.16 4.77 -6.91
N ALA A 171 5.76 6.01 -7.19
CA ALA A 171 5.10 6.87 -6.21
C ALA A 171 4.05 7.75 -6.89
N PRO A 172 3.12 8.36 -6.14
CA PRO A 172 2.19 9.34 -6.71
C PRO A 172 2.92 10.66 -6.99
N LEU A 173 2.34 11.50 -7.85
CA LEU A 173 2.86 12.83 -8.20
C LEU A 173 3.30 13.68 -6.98
N GLY A 174 4.41 14.40 -7.15
CA GLY A 174 4.99 15.31 -6.16
C GLY A 174 6.01 14.67 -5.19
N ASN A 175 6.16 13.34 -5.19
CA ASN A 175 7.06 12.61 -4.30
C ASN A 175 8.48 12.39 -4.86
N LYS A 176 8.70 12.52 -6.17
CA LYS A 176 10.00 12.29 -6.82
C LYS A 176 11.09 13.19 -6.29
N THR A 177 10.78 14.46 -6.04
CA THR A 177 11.73 15.40 -5.43
C THR A 177 12.23 14.93 -4.07
N TRP A 178 11.38 14.27 -3.28
CA TRP A 178 11.76 13.69 -1.98
C TRP A 178 12.75 12.53 -2.16
N PHE A 179 12.51 11.65 -3.16
CA PHE A 179 13.42 10.55 -3.47
C PHE A 179 14.77 11.04 -3.98
N GLU A 180 14.76 12.02 -4.89
CA GLU A 180 15.99 12.64 -5.42
C GLU A 180 16.80 13.30 -4.30
N SER A 181 16.14 14.04 -3.41
CA SER A 181 16.75 14.65 -2.23
C SER A 181 17.28 13.60 -1.23
N SER A 182 16.74 12.39 -1.26
CA SER A 182 17.20 11.26 -0.45
C SER A 182 18.35 10.46 -1.10
N GLY A 183 18.76 10.86 -2.31
CA GLY A 183 19.85 10.23 -3.06
C GLY A 183 19.40 9.09 -3.99
N VAL A 184 18.11 8.99 -4.33
CA VAL A 184 17.64 8.10 -5.39
C VAL A 184 17.86 8.75 -6.75
N LYS A 185 18.38 7.98 -7.71
CA LYS A 185 18.59 8.49 -9.07
C LYS A 185 17.24 8.79 -9.69
N SER A 186 17.13 9.93 -10.37
CA SER A 186 15.91 10.36 -11.07
C SER A 186 15.37 9.31 -12.05
N SER A 187 16.27 8.52 -12.66
CA SER A 187 15.93 7.44 -13.58
C SER A 187 15.32 6.21 -12.91
N GLN A 188 15.40 6.09 -11.58
CA GLN A 188 14.88 4.98 -10.79
C GLN A 188 13.58 5.34 -10.07
N VAL A 189 12.99 6.49 -10.37
CA VAL A 189 11.76 6.95 -9.74
C VAL A 189 10.76 7.36 -10.82
N THR A 190 9.60 6.73 -10.80
CA THR A 190 8.48 7.04 -11.67
C THR A 190 7.31 7.54 -10.83
N GLU A 191 6.84 8.74 -11.13
CA GLU A 191 5.59 9.26 -10.60
C GLU A 191 4.45 8.97 -11.54
N LEU A 192 3.28 8.69 -10.96
CA LEU A 192 2.04 8.54 -11.71
C LEU A 192 0.93 9.39 -11.10
N ASP A 193 0.12 9.95 -11.99
CA ASP A 193 -1.20 10.49 -11.63
C ASP A 193 -2.22 9.35 -11.50
N TRP A 194 -3.37 9.62 -10.89
CA TRP A 194 -4.47 8.66 -10.87
C TRP A 194 -4.86 8.23 -12.28
N TRP A 195 -5.11 6.93 -12.44
CA TRP A 195 -5.44 6.24 -13.69
C TRP A 195 -4.30 6.13 -14.70
N GLU A 196 -3.12 6.67 -14.41
CA GLU A 196 -1.93 6.42 -15.23
C GLU A 196 -1.36 5.04 -14.96
N THR A 197 -0.63 4.54 -15.95
CA THR A 197 -0.04 3.20 -15.93
C THR A 197 1.30 3.24 -16.66
N ARG A 198 2.21 2.36 -16.29
CA ARG A 198 3.48 2.13 -16.99
C ARG A 198 3.73 0.63 -17.14
N ASP A 199 4.32 0.29 -18.27
CA ASP A 199 4.87 -1.06 -18.48
C ASP A 199 6.29 -1.09 -17.93
N VAL A 200 6.64 -2.23 -17.33
CA VAL A 200 7.94 -2.51 -16.75
C VAL A 200 8.47 -3.78 -17.39
N LYS A 201 9.72 -3.75 -17.85
CA LYS A 201 10.45 -4.92 -18.30
C LYS A 201 11.76 -5.01 -17.53
N LEU A 202 12.02 -6.15 -16.88
CA LEU A 202 13.30 -6.36 -16.21
C LEU A 202 14.35 -6.85 -17.20
N GLU A 203 15.48 -6.18 -17.24
CA GLU A 203 16.60 -6.54 -18.10
C GLU A 203 17.82 -6.95 -17.27
N ALA A 204 18.57 -7.93 -17.78
CA ALA A 204 19.86 -8.29 -17.22
C ALA A 204 20.84 -7.14 -17.50
N LYS A 205 21.75 -6.86 -16.57
CA LYS A 205 22.89 -6.01 -16.88
C LYS A 205 23.77 -6.79 -17.86
N SER A 206 24.09 -6.22 -19.01
CA SER A 206 25.23 -6.71 -19.77
C SER A 206 26.47 -6.47 -18.90
N GLU A 207 27.13 -7.54 -18.45
CA GLU A 207 28.49 -7.40 -17.95
C GLU A 207 29.30 -6.76 -19.08
N GLY A 208 29.92 -5.61 -18.81
CA GLY A 208 30.70 -4.90 -19.80
C GLY A 208 31.86 -5.78 -20.26
N LYS A 209 31.69 -6.46 -21.40
CA LYS A 209 32.84 -6.87 -22.20
C LYS A 209 33.38 -5.61 -22.85
N GLU A 210 34.54 -5.16 -22.38
CA GLU A 210 35.44 -4.40 -23.22
C GLU A 210 35.53 -5.10 -24.57
N LYS A 211 35.33 -4.33 -25.65
CA LYS A 211 35.49 -4.83 -27.01
C LYS A 211 36.97 -5.10 -27.25
N GLU A 212 37.41 -6.33 -27.01
CA GLU A 212 38.57 -6.88 -27.68
C GLU A 212 38.09 -7.75 -28.85
N ALA A 213 38.70 -7.51 -30.01
CA ALA A 213 38.35 -8.10 -31.28
C ALA A 213 38.71 -9.60 -31.36
N ASP A 214 37.90 -10.33 -32.13
CA ASP A 214 38.14 -11.61 -32.81
C ASP A 214 38.99 -12.69 -32.11
N VAL A 215 38.33 -13.78 -31.66
CA VAL A 215 38.69 -15.15 -32.09
C VAL A 215 37.44 -16.05 -32.01
N VAL A 216 37.13 -16.72 -33.11
CA VAL A 216 36.12 -17.79 -33.23
C VAL A 216 36.59 -19.02 -32.44
N SER A 217 35.77 -19.53 -31.52
CA SER A 217 35.93 -20.91 -31.04
C SER A 217 34.59 -21.57 -30.75
N VAL A 218 34.47 -22.79 -31.27
CA VAL A 218 33.36 -23.73 -31.09
C VAL A 218 33.76 -24.70 -29.99
N ALA A 219 32.94 -24.85 -28.92
CA ALA A 219 32.68 -26.13 -28.25
C ALA A 219 31.73 -26.00 -27.04
N SER A 220 30.68 -26.84 -27.08
CA SER A 220 30.06 -27.70 -26.04
C SER A 220 29.87 -27.24 -24.58
N SER A 221 28.57 -27.15 -24.23
CA SER A 221 27.84 -27.72 -23.08
C SER A 221 28.27 -27.51 -21.62
N SER A 222 27.23 -27.21 -20.84
CA SER A 222 26.95 -27.45 -19.41
C SER A 222 27.69 -26.62 -18.36
N ASP A 223 26.99 -25.63 -17.79
CA ASP A 223 26.61 -25.67 -16.36
C ASP A 223 25.54 -24.62 -15.99
N GLY A 224 24.43 -25.11 -15.41
CA GLY A 224 23.90 -24.58 -14.15
C GLY A 224 23.32 -23.17 -14.02
N ALA A 225 22.63 -22.61 -15.02
CA ALA A 225 21.73 -21.47 -14.79
C ALA A 225 20.38 -21.72 -15.50
N VAL A 226 19.47 -22.43 -14.83
CA VAL A 226 18.10 -22.56 -15.31
C VAL A 226 17.37 -21.26 -14.99
N GLY A 227 17.41 -20.33 -15.93
CA GLY A 227 16.71 -19.06 -15.86
C GLY A 227 15.21 -19.23 -16.12
N VAL A 228 14.42 -18.33 -15.51
CA VAL A 228 13.03 -18.09 -15.88
C VAL A 228 12.94 -17.99 -17.40
N LYS A 229 12.24 -18.94 -18.03
CA LYS A 229 12.03 -18.97 -19.49
C LYS A 229 11.08 -17.83 -19.92
N GLY A 230 11.59 -16.61 -19.98
CA GLY A 230 10.85 -15.44 -20.47
C GLY A 230 11.34 -14.13 -19.85
N ALA A 231 11.14 -13.02 -20.56
CA ALA A 231 11.36 -11.69 -20.00
C ALA A 231 10.33 -11.44 -18.89
N ILE A 232 10.77 -10.92 -17.74
CA ILE A 232 9.87 -10.52 -16.64
C ILE A 232 9.25 -9.18 -17.01
N THR A 233 7.94 -9.16 -17.25
CA THR A 233 7.18 -7.95 -17.58
C THR A 233 6.06 -7.70 -16.60
N ALA A 234 5.73 -6.44 -16.38
CA ALA A 234 4.63 -6.04 -15.52
C ALA A 234 3.98 -4.76 -16.02
N THR A 235 2.76 -4.53 -15.57
CA THR A 235 2.04 -3.28 -15.77
C THR A 235 1.66 -2.74 -14.39
N ILE A 236 2.15 -1.54 -14.05
CA ILE A 236 1.94 -0.88 -12.75
C ILE A 236 1.12 0.39 -12.98
N GLY A 237 -0.01 0.51 -12.29
CA GLY A 237 -0.91 1.65 -12.42
C GLY A 237 -1.28 2.27 -11.09
N ALA A 238 -1.24 3.60 -11.02
CA ALA A 238 -1.73 4.36 -9.88
C ALA A 238 -3.25 4.52 -10.01
N LEU A 239 -3.96 4.25 -8.92
CA LEU A 239 -5.41 4.28 -8.83
C LEU A 239 -5.83 5.24 -7.71
N PRO A 240 -7.02 5.85 -7.80
CA PRO A 240 -7.47 6.74 -6.74
C PRO A 240 -7.65 6.02 -5.40
N CYS A 241 -7.49 6.77 -4.32
CA CYS A 241 -7.98 6.43 -2.99
C CYS A 241 -8.35 7.71 -2.23
N GLN A 242 -9.08 7.58 -1.13
CA GLN A 242 -9.57 8.69 -0.34
C GLN A 242 -8.69 8.90 0.89
N HIS A 243 -7.66 9.73 0.77
CA HIS A 243 -6.68 9.97 1.84
C HIS A 243 -6.10 11.39 1.74
N VAL A 244 -5.00 11.67 2.44
CA VAL A 244 -4.25 12.93 2.37
C VAL A 244 -2.74 12.64 2.34
N SER A 245 -1.91 13.68 2.28
CA SER A 245 -0.45 13.54 2.41
C SER A 245 0.11 14.68 3.26
N ALA A 246 1.19 14.44 3.99
CA ALA A 246 1.91 15.44 4.77
C ALA A 246 3.21 14.85 5.34
N ARG A 247 4.27 15.66 5.45
CA ARG A 247 5.49 15.30 6.20
C ARG A 247 5.94 16.36 7.18
N GLY A 248 5.50 17.60 7.01
CA GLY A 248 5.92 18.70 7.85
C GLY A 248 4.83 19.76 8.02
N PRO A 249 5.16 20.87 8.67
CA PRO A 249 4.26 22.01 8.72
C PRO A 249 4.01 22.54 7.30
N PHE A 250 2.74 22.85 6.99
CA PHE A 250 2.33 23.53 5.75
C PHE A 250 2.57 22.76 4.43
N ASP A 251 2.77 21.44 4.46
CA ASP A 251 2.89 20.61 3.25
C ASP A 251 1.71 19.67 3.00
N LYS A 252 0.64 19.81 3.79
CA LYS A 252 -0.58 19.01 3.64
C LYS A 252 -1.08 19.03 2.19
N CYS A 253 -1.26 17.85 1.62
CA CYS A 253 -1.73 17.58 0.27
C CYS A 253 -0.88 18.21 -0.84
N LYS A 254 0.40 18.55 -0.60
CA LYS A 254 1.29 19.02 -1.68
C LYS A 254 1.75 17.90 -2.62
N THR A 255 1.74 16.66 -2.15
CA THR A 255 1.97 15.47 -2.96
C THR A 255 0.70 14.63 -3.05
N LEU A 256 0.57 13.84 -4.10
CA LEU A 256 -0.57 12.96 -4.29
C LEU A 256 -0.42 11.71 -3.40
N TRP A 257 -1.55 11.04 -3.16
CA TRP A 257 -1.69 9.71 -2.56
C TRP A 257 -2.36 8.80 -3.58
N ALA A 258 -2.09 7.50 -3.57
CA ALA A 258 -2.70 6.56 -4.51
C ALA A 258 -2.83 5.15 -3.92
N SER A 259 -3.86 4.44 -4.37
CA SER A 259 -3.85 2.98 -4.41
C SER A 259 -3.14 2.51 -5.68
N TRP A 260 -2.83 1.23 -5.80
CA TRP A 260 -2.01 0.70 -6.87
C TRP A 260 -2.58 -0.60 -7.44
N SER A 261 -2.39 -0.77 -8.74
CA SER A 261 -2.56 -2.05 -9.44
C SER A 261 -1.21 -2.52 -9.96
N VAL A 262 -0.91 -3.81 -9.75
CA VAL A 262 0.27 -4.47 -10.32
C VAL A 262 -0.18 -5.74 -11.01
N GLU A 263 0.08 -5.84 -12.30
CA GLU A 263 -0.24 -7.00 -13.13
C GLU A 263 1.04 -7.62 -13.67
N SER A 264 1.26 -8.91 -13.43
CA SER A 264 2.45 -9.60 -13.91
C SER A 264 2.27 -11.11 -13.90
N GLY A 265 2.65 -11.80 -14.99
CA GLY A 265 2.57 -13.25 -15.09
C GLY A 265 1.14 -13.80 -15.02
N GLY A 266 0.15 -13.02 -15.46
CA GLY A 266 -1.27 -13.38 -15.41
C GLY A 266 -1.94 -13.19 -14.05
N ALA A 267 -1.21 -12.69 -13.04
CA ALA A 267 -1.78 -12.35 -11.73
C ALA A 267 -1.91 -10.83 -11.56
N LYS A 268 -2.95 -10.39 -10.87
CA LYS A 268 -3.26 -8.97 -10.63
C LYS A 268 -3.46 -8.67 -9.14
N VAL A 269 -2.70 -7.72 -8.62
CA VAL A 269 -2.76 -7.25 -7.22
C VAL A 269 -3.32 -5.84 -7.16
N TYR A 270 -4.24 -5.62 -6.23
CA TYR A 270 -4.68 -4.30 -5.79
C TYR A 270 -4.05 -3.99 -4.42
N PHE A 271 -3.35 -2.88 -4.30
CA PHE A 271 -2.82 -2.37 -3.05
C PHE A 271 -3.53 -1.06 -2.71
N ALA A 272 -4.34 -1.06 -1.66
CA ALA A 272 -5.22 0.07 -1.37
C ALA A 272 -4.47 1.32 -0.85
N GLY A 273 -3.26 1.14 -0.29
CA GLY A 273 -2.65 2.14 0.56
C GLY A 273 -3.54 2.47 1.76
N ASP A 274 -3.36 3.65 2.33
CA ASP A 274 -4.32 4.20 3.29
C ASP A 274 -5.48 4.84 2.56
N THR A 275 -6.68 4.56 3.04
CA THR A 275 -7.88 5.13 2.45
C THR A 275 -9.07 5.05 3.38
N GLY A 276 -9.90 6.09 3.35
CA GLY A 276 -11.27 6.05 3.83
C GLY A 276 -12.22 5.53 2.75
N TYR A 277 -13.45 5.26 3.15
CA TYR A 277 -14.56 4.93 2.24
C TYR A 277 -15.65 6.00 2.26
N ARG A 278 -15.83 6.69 3.40
CA ARG A 278 -16.88 7.69 3.62
C ARG A 278 -16.57 8.57 4.83
N SER A 279 -17.27 9.69 4.95
CA SER A 279 -17.16 10.57 6.11
C SER A 279 -18.34 10.35 7.06
N VAL A 280 -18.02 10.06 8.32
CA VAL A 280 -18.99 9.74 9.36
C VAL A 280 -19.07 10.95 10.30
N PRO A 281 -20.27 11.47 10.63
CA PRO A 281 -20.39 12.55 11.59
C PRO A 281 -20.12 12.06 13.02
N ASN A 282 -19.99 12.97 13.99
CA ASN A 282 -19.87 12.58 15.38
C ASN A 282 -21.19 11.95 15.88
N LEU A 283 -21.17 10.64 16.09
CA LEU A 283 -22.35 9.86 16.48
C LEU A 283 -22.41 9.69 18.00
N PRO A 284 -23.61 9.53 18.59
CA PRO A 284 -23.74 9.10 19.98
C PRO A 284 -23.01 7.76 20.23
N PRO A 285 -22.44 7.54 21.44
CA PRO A 285 -21.74 6.30 21.75
C PRO A 285 -22.62 5.06 21.52
N GLY A 286 -22.04 4.05 20.84
CA GLY A 286 -22.71 2.79 20.55
C GLY A 286 -23.63 2.79 19.32
N GLU A 287 -23.83 3.93 18.64
CA GLU A 287 -24.53 3.95 17.36
C GLU A 287 -23.68 3.36 16.23
N ASP A 288 -24.26 2.44 15.46
CA ASP A 288 -23.63 1.86 14.27
C ASP A 288 -23.74 2.82 13.07
N ASP A 289 -22.59 3.27 12.56
CA ASP A 289 -22.48 4.14 11.41
C ASP A 289 -22.95 3.46 10.09
N TYR A 290 -23.16 2.15 10.08
CA TYR A 290 -23.76 1.37 8.98
C TYR A 290 -25.27 1.12 9.13
N SER A 291 -25.90 1.59 10.22
CA SER A 291 -27.35 1.44 10.40
C SER A 291 -28.16 2.18 9.32
N ALA A 292 -29.43 1.79 9.14
CA ALA A 292 -30.33 2.39 8.16
C ALA A 292 -30.46 3.92 8.29
N LYS A 293 -30.27 4.46 9.50
CA LYS A 293 -30.26 5.90 9.78
C LYS A 293 -29.18 6.65 8.99
N TYR A 294 -28.04 6.00 8.72
CA TYR A 294 -26.86 6.58 8.09
C TYR A 294 -26.60 6.07 6.66
N ALA A 295 -27.54 5.30 6.08
CA ALA A 295 -27.42 4.78 4.72
C ALA A 295 -27.36 5.87 3.63
N HIS A 296 -27.72 7.11 3.96
CA HIS A 296 -27.65 8.27 3.08
C HIS A 296 -26.25 8.88 2.96
N LEU A 297 -25.30 8.49 3.82
CA LEU A 297 -23.94 9.03 3.77
C LEU A 297 -23.25 8.61 2.47
N PRO A 298 -22.64 9.55 1.73
CA PRO A 298 -21.98 9.24 0.46
C PRO A 298 -20.75 8.34 0.68
N THR A 299 -20.55 7.39 -0.24
CA THR A 299 -19.36 6.54 -0.31
C THR A 299 -18.48 6.94 -1.48
N CYS A 300 -17.18 6.65 -1.39
CA CYS A 300 -16.22 6.98 -2.42
C CYS A 300 -16.49 6.14 -3.68
N PRO A 301 -16.87 6.77 -4.81
CA PRO A 301 -17.24 6.02 -6.02
C PRO A 301 -16.02 5.38 -6.71
N ALA A 302 -14.80 5.80 -6.36
CA ALA A 302 -13.59 5.35 -7.02
C ALA A 302 -13.38 3.84 -6.93
N PHE A 303 -13.74 3.21 -5.80
CA PHE A 303 -13.53 1.76 -5.63
C PHE A 303 -14.38 0.94 -6.60
N ALA A 304 -15.65 1.30 -6.79
CA ALA A 304 -16.53 0.64 -7.74
C ALA A 304 -16.07 0.90 -9.19
N GLN A 305 -15.57 2.11 -9.48
CA GLN A 305 -14.95 2.42 -10.77
C GLN A 305 -13.70 1.57 -11.01
N ILE A 306 -12.83 1.42 -10.01
CA ILE A 306 -11.63 0.58 -10.05
C ILE A 306 -12.02 -0.88 -10.36
N GLY A 307 -12.96 -1.46 -9.62
CA GLY A 307 -13.39 -2.83 -9.85
C GLY A 307 -14.07 -3.03 -11.22
N LYS A 308 -14.74 -2.00 -11.75
CA LYS A 308 -15.32 -2.03 -13.10
C LYS A 308 -14.27 -1.93 -14.21
N LEU A 309 -13.26 -1.08 -14.05
CA LEU A 309 -12.34 -0.67 -15.14
C LEU A 309 -10.96 -1.33 -15.08
N ARG A 310 -10.59 -1.89 -13.93
CA ARG A 310 -9.27 -2.51 -13.67
C ARG A 310 -9.41 -3.91 -13.11
N GLY A 311 -10.45 -4.17 -12.32
CA GLY A 311 -10.75 -5.50 -11.79
C GLY A 311 -11.24 -6.48 -12.85
N PRO A 312 -11.44 -7.76 -12.46
CA PRO A 312 -11.21 -8.29 -11.11
C PRO A 312 -9.71 -8.40 -10.77
N PHE A 313 -9.39 -8.36 -9.49
CA PHE A 313 -8.04 -8.58 -8.96
C PHE A 313 -7.96 -9.95 -8.30
N ASP A 314 -6.82 -10.63 -8.39
CA ASP A 314 -6.63 -11.90 -7.71
C ASP A 314 -6.42 -11.71 -6.21
N LEU A 315 -5.72 -10.64 -5.82
CA LEU A 315 -5.44 -10.30 -4.44
C LEU A 315 -5.61 -8.80 -4.18
N GLY A 316 -6.37 -8.45 -3.15
CA GLY A 316 -6.41 -7.13 -2.53
C GLY A 316 -5.55 -7.08 -1.26
N LEU A 317 -4.77 -6.02 -1.07
CA LEU A 317 -4.10 -5.68 0.18
C LEU A 317 -4.79 -4.41 0.70
N ILE A 318 -5.61 -4.56 1.76
CA ILE A 318 -6.62 -3.56 2.15
C ILE A 318 -6.46 -3.22 3.63
N PRO A 319 -6.38 -1.93 4.01
CA PRO A 319 -6.21 -1.53 5.40
C PRO A 319 -7.45 -1.90 6.22
N ILE A 320 -7.26 -2.28 7.48
CA ILE A 320 -8.36 -2.57 8.41
C ILE A 320 -8.23 -1.84 9.75
N GLY A 321 -7.12 -1.13 10.00
CA GLY A 321 -6.85 -0.40 11.24
C GLY A 321 -6.83 1.12 11.05
N ALA A 322 -6.42 1.83 12.10
CA ALA A 322 -6.27 3.28 12.16
C ALA A 322 -7.58 4.08 12.02
N TYR A 323 -8.70 3.57 12.55
CA TYR A 323 -10.04 4.09 12.21
C TYR A 323 -10.82 4.77 13.35
N GLU A 324 -10.37 4.74 14.61
CA GLU A 324 -11.06 5.44 15.71
C GLU A 324 -10.37 6.77 16.12
N PRO A 325 -11.14 7.80 16.51
CA PRO A 325 -12.59 7.87 16.48
C PRO A 325 -13.12 8.10 15.05
N ARG A 326 -14.20 7.39 14.68
CA ARG A 326 -14.77 7.43 13.32
C ARG A 326 -14.99 8.83 12.75
N TYR A 327 -15.50 9.76 13.53
CA TYR A 327 -15.81 11.11 13.04
C TYR A 327 -14.59 11.99 12.70
N ILE A 328 -13.40 11.56 13.12
CA ILE A 328 -12.12 12.18 12.74
C ILE A 328 -11.47 11.36 11.63
N MET A 329 -11.43 10.04 11.79
CA MET A 329 -10.58 9.16 10.98
C MET A 329 -11.26 8.65 9.71
N SER A 330 -12.58 8.47 9.68
CA SER A 330 -13.28 7.82 8.55
C SER A 330 -13.04 8.46 7.18
N PRO A 331 -12.85 9.78 7.03
CA PRO A 331 -12.54 10.36 5.72
C PRO A 331 -11.24 9.81 5.13
N MET A 332 -10.31 9.35 5.95
CA MET A 332 -8.95 8.95 5.56
C MET A 332 -8.62 7.48 5.85
N HIS A 333 -9.33 6.82 6.76
CA HIS A 333 -9.09 5.41 7.14
C HIS A 333 -10.40 4.61 7.20
N ALA A 334 -10.39 3.51 6.48
CA ALA A 334 -11.44 2.52 6.45
C ALA A 334 -11.45 1.72 7.76
N ASN A 335 -12.62 1.61 8.40
CA ASN A 335 -12.80 0.56 9.39
C ASN A 335 -13.05 -0.79 8.68
N PRO A 336 -13.08 -1.93 9.38
CA PRO A 336 -13.26 -3.23 8.72
C PRO A 336 -14.57 -3.36 7.90
N LYS A 337 -15.65 -2.65 8.25
CA LYS A 337 -16.89 -2.62 7.43
C LYS A 337 -16.69 -1.86 6.10
N ASP A 338 -15.98 -0.72 6.15
CA ASP A 338 -15.53 0.01 4.97
C ASP A 338 -14.60 -0.88 4.11
N SER A 339 -13.65 -1.58 4.74
CA SER A 339 -12.69 -2.46 4.05
C SER A 339 -13.36 -3.60 3.29
N VAL A 340 -14.39 -4.23 3.87
CA VAL A 340 -15.19 -5.26 3.16
C VAL A 340 -15.95 -4.64 1.99
N SER A 341 -16.44 -3.40 2.12
CA SER A 341 -17.09 -2.69 1.02
C SER A 341 -16.09 -2.38 -0.12
N ILE A 342 -14.88 -1.93 0.21
CA ILE A 342 -13.78 -1.71 -0.74
C ILE A 342 -13.40 -3.02 -1.44
N PHE A 343 -13.29 -4.13 -0.70
CA PHE A 343 -13.00 -5.46 -1.24
C PHE A 343 -14.02 -5.87 -2.32
N LEU A 344 -15.31 -5.70 -2.04
CA LEU A 344 -16.40 -6.00 -2.98
C LEU A 344 -16.40 -5.05 -4.18
N ASP A 345 -16.29 -3.74 -3.94
CA ASP A 345 -16.34 -2.71 -4.98
C ASP A 345 -15.17 -2.83 -5.97
N THR A 346 -13.98 -3.17 -5.47
CA THR A 346 -12.78 -3.41 -6.29
C THR A 346 -12.79 -4.77 -6.98
N LYS A 347 -13.74 -5.66 -6.64
CA LYS A 347 -13.85 -7.02 -7.18
C LYS A 347 -12.58 -7.84 -6.99
N CYS A 348 -11.96 -7.72 -5.82
CA CYS A 348 -10.88 -8.62 -5.43
C CYS A 348 -11.46 -10.03 -5.22
N LYS A 349 -10.76 -11.07 -5.69
CA LYS A 349 -11.15 -12.47 -5.47
C LYS A 349 -10.78 -12.93 -4.07
N LYS A 350 -9.58 -12.57 -3.61
CA LYS A 350 -9.11 -12.70 -2.23
C LYS A 350 -8.56 -11.37 -1.73
N ALA A 351 -8.47 -11.19 -0.42
CA ALA A 351 -7.80 -10.06 0.18
C ALA A 351 -7.08 -10.45 1.48
N LEU A 352 -6.06 -9.66 1.83
CA LEU A 352 -5.36 -9.73 3.10
C LEU A 352 -5.40 -8.35 3.78
N GLY A 353 -5.74 -8.36 5.07
CA GLY A 353 -5.78 -7.17 5.91
C GLY A 353 -4.39 -6.60 6.17
N MET A 354 -4.30 -5.28 6.25
CA MET A 354 -3.06 -4.55 6.54
C MET A 354 -3.33 -3.31 7.40
N HIS A 355 -2.29 -2.51 7.70
CA HIS A 355 -2.38 -1.26 8.47
C HIS A 355 -2.93 -1.43 9.90
N TRP A 356 -2.72 -2.60 10.50
CA TRP A 356 -3.10 -2.90 11.88
C TRP A 356 -1.98 -3.65 12.57
N GLY A 357 -2.04 -3.73 13.91
CA GLY A 357 -1.21 -4.67 14.63
C GLY A 357 0.28 -4.35 14.68
N THR A 358 0.70 -3.12 14.40
CA THR A 358 2.11 -2.73 14.40
C THR A 358 2.39 -1.48 15.23
N TRP A 359 1.68 -0.39 14.96
CA TRP A 359 1.71 0.85 15.75
C TRP A 359 0.33 1.14 16.34
N VAL A 360 0.31 1.81 17.49
CA VAL A 360 -0.91 2.42 18.04
C VAL A 360 -1.01 3.82 17.44
N LEU A 361 -1.72 3.94 16.30
CA LEU A 361 -1.91 5.21 15.60
C LEU A 361 -3.17 5.96 16.06
N THR A 362 -4.14 5.22 16.59
CA THR A 362 -5.50 5.67 16.88
C THR A 362 -6.03 4.96 18.13
N GLU A 363 -7.31 5.16 18.41
CA GLU A 363 -7.92 4.78 19.69
C GLU A 363 -8.52 3.37 19.73
N GLU A 364 -8.61 2.61 18.62
CA GLU A 364 -9.16 1.25 18.66
C GLU A 364 -8.23 0.24 19.32
N ASP A 365 -8.79 -0.75 20.03
CA ASP A 365 -8.01 -1.84 20.59
C ASP A 365 -7.26 -2.62 19.51
N VAL A 366 -6.00 -2.98 19.76
CA VAL A 366 -5.09 -3.53 18.74
C VAL A 366 -5.55 -4.86 18.13
N MET A 367 -6.38 -5.62 18.83
CA MET A 367 -6.99 -6.88 18.35
C MET A 367 -8.44 -6.70 17.85
N GLU A 368 -8.97 -5.49 17.89
CA GLU A 368 -10.30 -5.18 17.35
C GLU A 368 -10.40 -5.35 15.83
N PRO A 369 -9.45 -4.89 15.01
CA PRO A 369 -9.59 -4.92 13.55
C PRO A 369 -9.90 -6.32 12.97
N PRO A 370 -9.21 -7.41 13.34
CA PRO A 370 -9.53 -8.75 12.84
C PRO A 370 -10.90 -9.25 13.30
N ARG A 371 -11.33 -8.91 14.52
CA ARG A 371 -12.65 -9.29 15.05
C ARG A 371 -13.76 -8.60 14.26
N LYS A 372 -13.66 -7.27 14.11
CA LYS A 372 -14.62 -6.48 13.34
C LYS A 372 -14.60 -6.84 11.85
N LEU A 373 -13.47 -7.29 11.30
CA LEU A 373 -13.42 -7.82 9.94
C LEU A 373 -14.30 -9.05 9.76
N LYS A 374 -14.22 -10.05 10.66
CA LYS A 374 -15.08 -11.24 10.61
C LYS A 374 -16.56 -10.89 10.73
N GLU A 375 -16.90 -9.97 11.62
CA GLU A 375 -18.26 -9.44 11.77
C GLU A 375 -18.76 -8.79 10.47
N ALA A 376 -17.94 -7.92 9.87
CA ALA A 376 -18.28 -7.26 8.60
C ALA A 376 -18.45 -8.24 7.43
N LEU A 377 -17.60 -9.28 7.35
CA LEU A 377 -17.71 -10.33 6.32
C LEU A 377 -19.04 -11.07 6.47
N LYS A 378 -19.37 -11.48 7.69
CA LYS A 378 -20.64 -12.13 8.01
C LYS A 378 -21.84 -11.26 7.65
N GLU A 379 -21.82 -9.97 7.99
CA GLU A 379 -22.87 -9.00 7.65
C GLU A 379 -23.10 -8.91 6.12
N LYS A 380 -22.03 -9.03 5.32
CA LYS A 380 -22.09 -8.97 3.85
C LYS A 380 -22.22 -10.34 3.18
N SER A 381 -22.47 -11.40 3.95
CA SER A 381 -22.56 -12.79 3.45
C SER A 381 -21.30 -13.24 2.69
N VAL A 382 -20.14 -12.72 3.06
CA VAL A 382 -18.83 -13.18 2.59
C VAL A 382 -18.31 -14.21 3.62
N PRO A 383 -17.69 -15.33 3.19
CA PRO A 383 -17.09 -16.27 4.13
C PRO A 383 -16.13 -15.58 5.11
N GLU A 384 -16.29 -15.87 6.40
CA GLU A 384 -15.47 -15.27 7.48
C GLU A 384 -13.99 -15.66 7.44
N THR A 385 -13.64 -16.67 6.62
CA THR A 385 -12.27 -17.13 6.39
C THR A 385 -12.07 -17.55 4.93
N GLY A 386 -10.84 -17.51 4.44
CA GLY A 386 -10.42 -18.01 3.13
C GLY A 386 -10.66 -17.04 1.96
N VAL A 387 -11.27 -15.88 2.21
CA VAL A 387 -11.63 -14.88 1.20
C VAL A 387 -10.97 -13.54 1.49
N PHE A 388 -11.34 -12.87 2.58
CA PHE A 388 -10.64 -11.66 3.06
C PHE A 388 -10.12 -11.95 4.46
N ASP A 389 -8.88 -12.40 4.53
CA ASP A 389 -8.25 -12.86 5.77
C ASP A 389 -7.25 -11.85 6.34
N ILE A 390 -6.70 -12.21 7.49
CA ILE A 390 -5.47 -11.64 8.03
C ILE A 390 -4.35 -12.68 7.99
N CYS A 391 -3.12 -12.21 8.13
CA CYS A 391 -1.94 -13.06 8.29
C CYS A 391 -1.25 -12.75 9.62
N ASP A 392 -0.40 -13.66 10.06
CA ASP A 392 0.60 -13.35 11.08
C ASP A 392 1.71 -12.47 10.49
N ILE A 393 2.41 -11.71 11.32
CA ILE A 393 3.53 -10.87 10.86
C ILE A 393 4.67 -11.80 10.42
N GLY A 394 5.06 -11.69 9.16
CA GLY A 394 6.04 -12.54 8.48
C GLY A 394 5.46 -13.77 7.79
N GLU A 395 4.16 -14.05 7.95
CA GLU A 395 3.51 -15.16 7.25
C GLU A 395 3.36 -14.86 5.76
N SER A 396 3.58 -15.89 4.94
CA SER A 396 3.33 -15.86 3.51
C SER A 396 2.07 -16.64 3.14
N ARG A 397 1.21 -16.06 2.30
CA ARG A 397 0.04 -16.71 1.71
C ARG A 397 0.20 -16.89 0.22
N GLU A 398 -0.16 -18.07 -0.27
CA GLU A 398 -0.30 -18.34 -1.71
C GLU A 398 -1.77 -18.18 -2.13
N ILE A 399 -1.99 -17.49 -3.24
CA ILE A 399 -3.31 -17.10 -3.74
C ILE A 399 -3.82 -18.06 -4.80
#